data_AF-A0A1S1TMF5-F1
#
_entry.id   AF-A0A1S1TMF5-F1
#
_cell.length_a   1.000
_cell.length_b   1.000
_cell.length_c   1.000
_cell.angle_alpha   90.00
_cell.angle_beta   90.00
_cell.angle_gamma   90.00
#
_symmetry.space_group_name_H-M   'P 1'
#
loop_
_entity.id
_entity.type
_entity.pdbx_description
1 polymer ?
#
loop_
_entity_poly.entity_id
_entity_poly.type
_entity_poly.pdbx_seq_one_letter_code
_entity_poly.pdbx_strand_id
1 'polypeptide(L)'
;MNEIEDEEPWADPAIRTDYEAALGRFILAFNEVDYYLSQIIAWELGERNAVHLRATPTTGPFAARLDTLEALSTTSRVGDIAALPMARLRSLNADRYRLAHGHFEQNPFDGSYGLLLAAKAHEYPIARVSALADELALIAEKFRHAYLAHHFEDLGEEE
;
A
#
# COMPACT_ATOMS: atom_id res chain seq x y z
N MET A 1 29.27 -35.79 34.81
CA MET A 1 28.77 -35.78 33.43
C MET A 1 27.95 -34.52 33.36
N ASN A 2 28.56 -33.42 32.91
CA ASN A 2 27.90 -32.12 32.87
C ASN A 2 26.90 -32.15 31.71
N GLU A 3 25.63 -32.01 32.05
CA GLU A 3 24.60 -31.59 31.10
C GLU A 3 24.97 -30.17 30.69
N ILE A 4 25.44 -30.02 29.44
CA ILE A 4 25.47 -28.72 28.79
C ILE A 4 24.03 -28.54 28.35
N GLU A 5 23.24 -27.84 29.16
CA GLU A 5 21.97 -27.29 28.69
C GLU A 5 22.33 -26.39 27.49
N ASP A 6 21.87 -26.76 26.30
CA ASP A 6 21.85 -25.89 25.13
C ASP A 6 20.86 -24.74 25.41
N GLU A 7 21.16 -23.87 26.38
CA GLU A 7 20.51 -22.57 26.59
C GLU A 7 21.13 -21.55 25.63
N GLU A 8 21.15 -21.86 24.34
CA GLU A 8 21.51 -20.90 23.31
C GLU A 8 20.22 -20.43 22.62
N PRO A 9 20.04 -19.12 22.42
CA PRO A 9 18.73 -18.53 22.20
C PRO A 9 18.21 -19.06 20.88
N TRP A 10 17.09 -19.76 20.90
CA TRP A 10 16.36 -20.02 19.67
C TRP A 10 15.58 -18.74 19.38
N ALA A 11 15.81 -18.16 18.20
CA ALA A 11 15.09 -16.99 17.69
C ALA A 11 13.62 -16.96 18.15
N ASP A 12 13.25 -15.90 18.87
CA ASP A 12 11.91 -15.77 19.47
C ASP A 12 10.82 -15.84 18.39
N PRO A 13 9.93 -16.85 18.43
CA PRO A 13 8.82 -16.99 17.48
C PRO A 13 7.93 -15.74 17.40
N ALA A 14 7.84 -14.95 18.48
CA ALA A 14 7.06 -13.72 18.52
C ALA A 14 7.52 -12.70 17.46
N ILE A 15 8.82 -12.63 17.17
CA ILE A 15 9.37 -11.67 16.20
C ILE A 15 8.84 -11.94 14.79
N ARG A 16 8.79 -13.22 14.37
CA ARG A 16 8.20 -13.59 13.07
C ARG A 16 6.71 -13.25 13.04
N THR A 17 5.97 -13.59 14.09
CA THR A 17 4.52 -13.30 14.18
C THR A 17 4.24 -11.79 14.10
N ASP A 18 5.01 -10.97 14.79
CA ASP A 18 4.86 -9.51 14.78
C ASP A 18 5.18 -8.91 13.40
N TYR A 19 6.21 -9.45 12.73
CA TYR A 19 6.54 -9.08 11.36
C TYR A 19 5.41 -9.43 10.38
N GLU A 20 4.89 -10.66 10.44
CA GLU A 20 3.78 -11.10 9.59
C GLU A 20 2.52 -10.26 9.82
N ALA A 21 2.23 -9.91 11.08
CA ALA A 21 1.12 -9.03 11.42
C ALA A 21 1.30 -7.62 10.82
N ALA A 22 2.51 -7.04 10.92
CA ALA A 22 2.81 -5.74 10.33
C ALA A 22 2.72 -5.77 8.80
N LEU A 23 3.26 -6.81 8.16
CA LEU A 23 3.17 -7.02 6.72
C LEU A 23 1.72 -7.20 6.25
N GLY A 24 0.90 -7.95 7.00
CA GLY A 24 -0.52 -8.12 6.73
C GLY A 24 -1.26 -6.79 6.74
N ARG A 25 -1.05 -5.95 7.77
CA ARG A 25 -1.62 -4.59 7.83
C ARG A 25 -1.21 -3.74 6.62
N PHE A 26 0.08 -3.78 6.26
CA PHE A 26 0.59 -3.07 5.09
C PHE A 26 -0.11 -3.50 3.79
N ILE A 27 -0.24 -4.81 3.55
CA ILE A 27 -0.87 -5.35 2.34
C ILE A 27 -2.35 -4.97 2.27
N LEU A 28 -3.08 -5.08 3.39
CA LEU A 28 -4.49 -4.72 3.46
C LEU A 28 -4.71 -3.24 3.14
N ALA A 29 -3.95 -2.35 3.78
CA ALA A 29 -4.04 -0.92 3.52
C ALA A 29 -3.66 -0.56 2.06
N PHE A 30 -2.67 -1.24 1.49
CA PHE A 30 -2.33 -1.07 0.08
C PHE A 30 -3.48 -1.48 -0.85
N ASN A 31 -4.10 -2.64 -0.60
CA ASN A 31 -5.20 -3.14 -1.42
C ASN A 31 -6.42 -2.21 -1.36
N GLU A 32 -6.65 -1.56 -0.22
CA GLU A 32 -7.71 -0.56 -0.07
C GLU A 32 -7.45 0.68 -0.94
N VAL A 33 -6.23 1.22 -0.92
CA VAL A 33 -5.81 2.29 -1.85
C VAL A 33 -5.98 1.84 -3.30
N ASP A 34 -5.56 0.61 -3.60
CA ASP A 34 -5.62 0.03 -4.94
C ASP A 34 -7.05 -0.06 -5.47
N TYR A 35 -7.98 -0.45 -4.61
CA TYR A 35 -9.40 -0.50 -4.91
C TYR A 35 -9.95 0.90 -5.21
N TYR A 36 -9.73 1.87 -4.32
CA TYR A 36 -10.26 3.23 -4.50
C TYR A 36 -9.65 3.93 -5.70
N LEU A 37 -8.37 3.70 -6.00
CA LEU A 37 -7.72 4.18 -7.22
C LEU A 37 -8.51 3.78 -8.47
N SER A 38 -8.90 2.51 -8.59
CA SER A 38 -9.71 2.04 -9.72
C SER A 38 -11.10 2.68 -9.74
N GLN A 39 -11.75 2.84 -8.58
CA GLN A 39 -13.08 3.47 -8.51
C GLN A 39 -13.05 4.93 -8.94
N ILE A 40 -12.08 5.71 -8.46
CA ILE A 40 -11.95 7.13 -8.79
C ILE A 40 -11.67 7.31 -10.28
N ILE A 41 -10.78 6.49 -10.87
CA ILE A 41 -10.53 6.53 -12.33
C ILE A 41 -11.80 6.19 -13.11
N ALA A 42 -12.54 5.15 -12.69
CA ALA A 42 -13.77 4.76 -13.37
C ALA A 42 -14.82 5.88 -13.34
N TRP A 43 -14.93 6.56 -12.20
CA TRP A 43 -15.83 7.69 -12.00
C TRP A 43 -15.44 8.89 -12.87
N GLU A 44 -14.18 9.32 -12.82
CA GLU A 44 -13.66 10.45 -13.63
C GLU A 44 -13.88 10.24 -15.14
N LEU A 45 -13.69 9.01 -15.63
CA LEU A 45 -14.00 8.67 -17.02
C LEU A 45 -15.50 8.64 -17.31
N GLY A 46 -16.34 8.36 -16.30
CA GLY A 46 -17.80 8.46 -16.38
C GLY A 46 -18.26 9.89 -16.60
N GLU A 47 -17.81 10.82 -15.76
CA GLU A 47 -18.13 12.25 -15.86
C GLU A 47 -17.76 12.86 -17.20
N ARG A 48 -16.66 12.37 -17.79
CA ARG A 48 -16.18 12.82 -19.11
C ARG A 48 -16.90 12.15 -20.27
N ASN A 49 -17.94 11.36 -20.03
CA ASN A 49 -18.63 10.52 -21.01
C ASN A 49 -17.68 9.57 -21.78
N ALA A 50 -16.57 9.18 -21.14
CA ALA A 50 -15.50 8.35 -21.69
C ALA A 50 -15.53 6.91 -21.15
N VAL A 51 -16.72 6.40 -20.81
CA VAL A 51 -16.94 5.06 -20.23
C VAL A 51 -16.32 3.94 -21.07
N HIS A 52 -16.30 4.11 -22.40
CA HIS A 52 -15.69 3.17 -23.35
C HIS A 52 -14.17 2.98 -23.12
N LEU A 53 -13.50 3.93 -22.47
CA LEU A 53 -12.08 3.85 -22.12
C LEU A 53 -11.82 3.11 -20.81
N ARG A 54 -12.83 2.72 -20.01
CA ARG A 54 -12.63 2.21 -18.63
C ARG A 54 -11.81 0.92 -18.52
N ALA A 55 -11.87 0.03 -19.50
CA ALA A 55 -11.32 -1.33 -19.36
C ALA A 55 -9.83 -1.34 -19.00
N THR A 56 -9.00 -0.60 -19.74
CA THR A 56 -7.54 -0.58 -19.55
C THR A 56 -7.10 0.24 -18.32
N PRO A 57 -7.58 1.48 -18.10
CA PRO A 57 -7.09 2.35 -17.03
C PRO A 57 -7.58 1.96 -15.63
N THR A 58 -8.55 1.04 -15.50
CA THR A 58 -9.08 0.58 -14.20
C THR A 58 -8.59 -0.80 -13.78
N THR A 59 -7.99 -1.58 -14.68
CA THR A 59 -7.57 -2.98 -14.41
C THR A 59 -6.07 -3.22 -14.58
N GLY A 60 -5.31 -2.23 -15.04
CA GLY A 60 -3.87 -2.36 -15.28
C GLY A 60 -2.99 -2.40 -14.02
N PRO A 61 -1.66 -2.47 -14.18
CA PRO A 61 -0.71 -2.36 -13.07
C PRO A 61 -0.92 -1.08 -12.25
N PHE A 62 -0.71 -1.15 -10.94
CA PHE A 62 -0.89 -0.01 -10.01
C PHE A 62 -0.23 1.28 -10.50
N ALA A 63 1.03 1.20 -10.96
CA ALA A 63 1.76 2.35 -11.46
C ALA A 63 1.08 3.01 -12.67
N ALA A 64 0.61 2.23 -13.64
CA ALA A 64 -0.07 2.76 -14.81
C ALA A 64 -1.43 3.40 -14.46
N ARG A 65 -2.13 2.83 -13.48
CA ARG A 65 -3.37 3.42 -12.95
C ARG A 65 -3.09 4.72 -12.20
N LEU A 66 -2.00 4.79 -11.44
CA LEU A 66 -1.59 6.00 -10.74
C LEU A 66 -1.22 7.12 -11.72
N ASP A 67 -0.50 6.80 -12.81
CA ASP A 67 -0.20 7.76 -13.87
C ASP A 67 -1.48 8.25 -14.57
N THR A 68 -2.46 7.35 -14.76
CA THR A 68 -3.78 7.72 -15.29
C THR A 68 -4.48 8.70 -14.34
N LEU A 69 -4.52 8.42 -13.04
CA LEU A 69 -5.17 9.29 -12.06
C LEU A 69 -4.47 10.66 -11.98
N GLU A 70 -3.14 10.69 -12.02
CA GLU A 70 -2.37 11.94 -12.04
C GLU A 70 -2.64 12.77 -13.31
N ALA A 71 -2.81 12.13 -14.47
CA ALA A 71 -3.22 12.84 -15.68
C ALA A 71 -4.64 13.40 -15.55
N LEU A 72 -5.58 12.61 -15.04
CA LEU A 72 -6.98 13.03 -14.83
C LEU A 72 -7.07 14.18 -13.81
N SER A 73 -6.27 14.16 -12.74
CA SER A 73 -6.31 15.15 -11.68
C SER A 73 -5.97 16.57 -12.15
N THR A 74 -5.18 16.72 -13.22
CA THR A 74 -4.84 18.04 -13.80
C THR A 74 -6.05 18.80 -14.36
N THR A 75 -7.12 18.07 -14.66
CA THR A 75 -8.34 18.61 -15.29
C THR A 75 -9.60 18.25 -14.51
N SER A 76 -9.45 17.54 -13.39
CA SER A 76 -10.56 17.21 -12.52
C SER A 76 -11.09 18.49 -11.86
N ARG A 77 -12.40 18.58 -11.76
CA ARG A 77 -13.12 19.68 -11.11
C ARG A 77 -13.70 19.26 -9.77
N VAL A 78 -13.57 17.98 -9.42
CA VAL A 78 -14.31 17.35 -8.33
C VAL A 78 -13.37 16.59 -7.43
N GLY A 79 -13.55 16.76 -6.13
CA GLY A 79 -12.77 16.09 -5.10
C GLY A 79 -11.31 16.58 -5.00
N ASP A 80 -10.72 16.32 -3.85
CA ASP A 80 -9.31 16.62 -3.55
C ASP A 80 -8.33 15.63 -4.24
N ILE A 81 -8.66 15.15 -5.46
CA ILE A 81 -7.82 14.19 -6.21
C ILE A 81 -6.42 14.76 -6.44
N ALA A 82 -6.32 16.06 -6.76
CA ALA A 82 -5.05 16.74 -6.94
C ALA A 82 -4.20 16.80 -5.66
N ALA A 83 -4.82 16.67 -4.48
CA ALA A 83 -4.12 16.64 -3.20
C ALA A 83 -3.69 15.22 -2.77
N LEU A 84 -4.02 14.19 -3.55
CA LEU A 84 -3.60 12.82 -3.27
C LEU A 84 -2.08 12.67 -3.46
N PRO A 85 -1.38 11.92 -2.59
CA PRO A 85 0.07 11.91 -2.54
C PRO A 85 0.69 10.95 -3.59
N MET A 86 0.53 11.26 -4.88
CA MET A 86 0.92 10.37 -6.00
C MET A 86 2.40 9.95 -5.94
N ALA A 87 3.32 10.89 -5.71
CA ALA A 87 4.75 10.59 -5.60
C ALA A 87 5.06 9.63 -4.45
N ARG A 88 4.33 9.74 -3.33
CA ARG A 88 4.52 8.86 -2.18
C ARG A 88 3.96 7.46 -2.46
N LEU A 89 2.82 7.36 -3.15
CA LEU A 89 2.27 6.07 -3.58
C LEU A 89 3.19 5.31 -4.53
N ARG A 90 3.92 6.00 -5.42
CA ARG A 90 4.97 5.36 -6.25
C ARG A 90 6.06 4.73 -5.38
N SER A 91 6.49 5.42 -4.33
CA SER A 91 7.49 4.91 -3.39
C SER A 91 6.94 3.70 -2.61
N LEU A 92 5.71 3.78 -2.11
CA LEU A 92 5.05 2.71 -1.38
C LEU A 92 4.80 1.46 -2.24
N ASN A 93 4.52 1.62 -3.54
CA ASN A 93 4.42 0.49 -4.46
C ASN A 93 5.77 -0.22 -4.66
N ALA A 94 6.89 0.53 -4.66
CA ALA A 94 8.21 -0.08 -4.66
C ALA A 94 8.52 -0.81 -3.35
N ASP A 95 8.11 -0.26 -2.21
CA ASP A 95 8.21 -0.93 -0.90
C ASP A 95 7.35 -2.20 -0.86
N ARG A 96 6.13 -2.18 -1.41
CA ARG A 96 5.29 -3.38 -1.55
C ARG A 96 5.97 -4.47 -2.35
N TYR A 97 6.56 -4.12 -3.50
CA TYR A 97 7.29 -5.09 -4.31
C TYR A 97 8.41 -5.74 -3.50
N ARG A 98 9.17 -4.95 -2.72
CA ARG A 98 10.24 -5.48 -1.87
C ARG A 98 9.71 -6.37 -0.75
N LEU A 99 8.70 -5.92 -0.02
CA LEU A 99 8.11 -6.66 1.10
C LEU A 99 7.44 -7.97 0.66
N ALA A 100 6.78 -7.97 -0.51
CA ALA A 100 6.09 -9.15 -1.02
C ALA A 100 7.03 -10.22 -1.60
N HIS A 101 8.23 -9.85 -2.04
CA HIS A 101 9.18 -10.77 -2.68
C HIS A 101 10.45 -11.02 -1.84
N GLY A 102 10.61 -10.31 -0.73
CA GLY A 102 11.76 -10.48 0.15
C GLY A 102 11.63 -11.70 1.05
N HIS A 103 12.76 -12.34 1.32
CA HIS A 103 12.84 -13.45 2.25
C HIS A 103 13.11 -12.92 3.66
N PHE A 104 12.22 -13.23 4.61
CA PHE A 104 12.45 -12.95 6.02
C PHE A 104 13.50 -13.90 6.56
N GLU A 105 14.64 -13.36 6.97
CA GLU A 105 15.72 -14.09 7.61
C GLU A 105 15.86 -13.57 9.04
N GLN A 106 15.82 -14.50 10.01
CA GLN A 106 16.05 -14.20 11.41
C GLN A 106 17.32 -14.93 11.83
N ASN A 107 18.26 -14.20 12.40
CA ASN A 107 19.44 -14.75 13.02
C ASN A 107 19.01 -15.52 14.28
N PRO A 108 19.27 -16.84 14.34
CA PRO A 108 18.88 -17.64 15.49
C PRO A 108 19.59 -17.20 16.76
N PHE A 109 20.84 -16.73 16.69
CA PHE A 109 21.71 -16.53 17.86
C PHE A 109 21.53 -15.20 18.60
N ASP A 110 21.02 -14.16 17.93
CA ASP A 110 20.81 -12.84 18.55
C ASP A 110 19.40 -12.29 18.33
N GLY A 111 18.54 -13.02 17.63
CA GLY A 111 17.16 -12.63 17.31
C GLY A 111 17.04 -11.47 16.32
N SER A 112 18.16 -10.95 15.78
CA SER A 112 18.13 -9.95 14.71
C SER A 112 17.45 -10.52 13.48
N TYR A 113 16.79 -9.67 12.68
CA TYR A 113 16.13 -10.12 11.47
C TYR A 113 16.22 -9.05 10.38
N GLY A 114 16.13 -9.50 9.14
CA GLY A 114 16.17 -8.65 7.97
C GLY A 114 15.36 -9.23 6.83
N LEU A 115 15.18 -8.43 5.78
CA LEU A 115 14.56 -8.85 4.54
C LEU A 115 15.61 -8.95 3.45
N LEU A 116 15.88 -10.17 2.99
CA LEU A 116 16.78 -10.38 1.87
C LEU A 116 16.03 -10.22 0.56
N LEU A 117 16.47 -9.29 -0.29
CA LEU A 117 16.00 -9.16 -1.66
C LEU A 117 17.16 -9.48 -2.60
N ALA A 118 17.17 -10.71 -3.14
CA ALA A 118 18.32 -11.21 -3.92
C ALA A 118 19.66 -10.99 -3.17
N ALA A 119 20.76 -10.73 -3.88
CA ALA A 119 22.09 -10.53 -3.29
C ALA A 119 22.29 -9.20 -2.53
N LYS A 120 21.22 -8.43 -2.26
CA LYS A 120 21.28 -7.17 -1.50
C LYS A 120 20.30 -7.22 -0.33
N ALA A 121 20.82 -7.40 0.88
CA ALA A 121 20.04 -7.22 2.10
C ALA A 121 19.46 -5.80 2.14
N HIS A 122 18.14 -5.69 2.31
CA HIS A 122 17.48 -4.43 2.59
C HIS A 122 16.89 -4.51 3.98
N GLU A 123 17.28 -3.61 4.87
CA GLU A 123 16.75 -3.61 6.23
C GLU A 123 15.32 -3.07 6.25
N TYR A 124 14.38 -3.98 6.53
CA TYR A 124 12.99 -3.69 6.84
C TYR A 124 12.67 -4.16 8.27
N PRO A 125 13.09 -3.40 9.29
CA PRO A 125 12.67 -3.69 10.66
C PRO A 125 11.14 -3.57 10.79
N ILE A 126 10.52 -4.33 11.70
CA ILE A 126 9.08 -4.35 11.99
C ILE A 126 8.54 -2.94 12.21
N ALA A 127 9.29 -2.10 12.94
CA ALA A 127 8.92 -0.71 13.18
C ALA A 127 8.74 0.09 11.88
N ARG A 128 9.60 -0.16 10.88
CA ARG A 128 9.49 0.46 9.56
C ARG A 128 8.28 -0.07 8.79
N VAL A 129 8.06 -1.39 8.80
CA VAL A 129 6.88 -1.98 8.13
C VAL A 129 5.58 -1.46 8.75
N SER A 130 5.54 -1.36 10.08
CA SER A 130 4.40 -0.80 10.81
C SER A 130 4.16 0.66 10.45
N ALA A 131 5.21 1.49 10.43
CA ALA A 131 5.08 2.89 10.02
C ALA A 131 4.58 3.04 8.56
N LEU A 132 5.03 2.18 7.65
CA LEU A 132 4.54 2.16 6.27
C LEU A 132 3.07 1.73 6.20
N ALA A 133 2.64 0.79 7.04
CA ALA A 133 1.25 0.36 7.13
C ALA A 133 0.36 1.49 7.65
N ASP A 134 0.77 2.17 8.72
CA ASP A 134 0.05 3.31 9.30
C ASP A 134 -0.06 4.46 8.29
N GLU A 135 1.03 4.74 7.55
CA GLU A 135 1.01 5.72 6.48
C GLU A 135 0.03 5.34 5.35
N LEU A 136 0.05 4.09 4.90
CA LEU A 136 -0.90 3.63 3.89
C LEU A 136 -2.34 3.71 4.35
N ALA A 137 -2.62 3.42 5.63
CA ALA A 137 -3.97 3.57 6.19
C ALA A 137 -4.45 5.03 6.14
N LEU A 138 -3.57 5.99 6.45
CA LEU A 138 -3.88 7.42 6.32
C LEU A 138 -4.12 7.83 4.86
N ILE A 139 -3.39 7.24 3.91
CA ILE A 139 -3.59 7.51 2.48
C ILE A 139 -4.89 6.87 1.98
N ALA A 140 -5.19 5.64 2.42
CA ALA A 140 -6.44 4.94 2.12
C ALA A 140 -7.65 5.79 2.54
N GLU A 141 -7.58 6.40 3.72
CA GLU A 141 -8.62 7.30 4.21
C GLU A 141 -8.82 8.53 3.30
N LYS A 142 -7.74 9.12 2.78
CA LYS A 142 -7.83 10.22 1.80
C LYS A 142 -8.48 9.78 0.50
N PHE A 143 -8.12 8.59 0.01
CA PHE A 143 -8.74 8.00 -1.18
C PHE A 143 -10.22 7.71 -0.95
N ARG A 144 -10.59 7.20 0.22
CA ARG A 144 -11.97 6.99 0.63
C ARG A 144 -12.74 8.30 0.67
N HIS A 145 -12.18 9.36 1.23
CA HIS A 145 -12.81 10.69 1.24
C HIS A 145 -12.99 11.25 -0.17
N ALA A 146 -11.96 11.19 -1.02
CA ALA A 146 -12.09 11.60 -2.42
C ALA A 146 -13.22 10.81 -3.10
N TYR A 147 -13.20 9.48 -2.98
CA TYR A 147 -14.25 8.60 -3.49
C TYR A 147 -15.65 8.97 -2.99
N LEU A 148 -15.82 9.24 -1.70
CA LEU A 148 -17.12 9.62 -1.12
C LEU A 148 -17.58 11.01 -1.57
N ALA A 149 -16.68 11.99 -1.69
CA ALA A 149 -17.04 13.33 -2.18
C ALA A 149 -17.75 13.25 -3.53
N HIS A 150 -17.27 12.40 -4.44
CA HIS A 150 -17.91 12.12 -5.72
C HIS A 150 -19.31 11.52 -5.62
N HIS A 151 -19.60 10.76 -4.57
CA HIS A 151 -20.91 10.11 -4.39
C HIS A 151 -21.96 11.00 -3.72
N PHE A 152 -21.52 12.09 -3.09
CA PHE A 152 -22.42 13.00 -2.35
C PHE A 152 -22.57 14.37 -3.02
N GLU A 153 -21.71 14.76 -3.96
CA GLU A 153 -21.94 15.97 -4.78
C GLU A 153 -23.19 15.85 -5.67
N ASP A 154 -23.56 14.63 -6.10
CA ASP A 154 -24.81 14.34 -6.84
C ASP A 154 -26.10 14.63 -6.03
N LEU A 155 -26.03 14.80 -4.70
CA LEU A 155 -27.20 15.08 -3.86
C LEU A 155 -27.49 16.58 -3.70
N GLY A 156 -26.65 17.46 -4.25
CA GLY A 156 -26.77 18.91 -4.14
C GLY A 156 -27.41 19.62 -5.35
N GLU A 157 -27.67 18.91 -6.45
CA GLU A 157 -28.15 19.49 -7.71
C GLU A 157 -29.66 19.30 -7.97
N GLU A 158 -30.43 18.81 -6.99
CA GLU A 158 -31.91 18.81 -7.04
C GLU A 158 -32.49 20.09 -6.40
N GLU A 159 -32.46 21.23 -7.11
CA GLU A 159 -33.38 22.38 -6.90
C GLU A 159 -33.98 22.90 -8.22
#